data_AF-A0A8H6JWC7-F1
#
_entry.id   AF-A0A8H6JWC7-F1
#
_cell.length_a   1.000
_cell.length_b   1.000
_cell.length_c   1.000
_cell.angle_alpha   90.00
_cell.angle_beta   90.00
_cell.angle_gamma   90.00
#
_symmetry.space_group_name_H-M   'P 1'
#
loop_
_entity.id
_entity.type
_entity.pdbx_description
1 polymer ?
#
loop_
_entity_poly.entity_id
_entity_poly.type
_entity_poly.pdbx_seq_one_letter_code
_entity_poly.pdbx_strand_id
1 'polypeptide(L)'
;MVPNLPSKPSGPSAPGPSCSRCILFRDESQSVFLVDIPASIEESQVLPAQSAETARDRGVGGGGPRQLLSVDPVAAPYPLPEPRNPQHNSQGTPASQLADLMTEAAVRSALDALKEDHTAPFCLPRVTAGVSITSRSSSGKSSSGGNGSACRSLQDVPAREDAARGAIEPEAAAAAHFIPEGSAYLCGSIADTREAFIATASVFDLMIMDPPWPNKSAKRKTGGYSTVYGLKETRRLLEQIPVAAHLAEDGIVAVWVTNRPSLVDLLTSPNGVLAAWGLEVVAEWIWIKITSQGEPIFDTRSSWRKPWERLIIARRRGSARKIPQRVLAAVPDVHSRKPNLRCLFEDLLPRGFLGLEVFARNLTAGWWAWGNEVLRFQEPRYWVAPTESGETEVEESSEQNDTN
;
A
#
# COMPACT_ATOMS: atom_id res chain seq x y z
N MET A 1 -8.75 27.02 -62.91
CA MET A 1 -9.46 27.45 -61.70
C MET A 1 -10.38 26.32 -61.27
N VAL A 2 -10.02 25.61 -60.21
CA VAL A 2 -10.89 24.67 -59.49
C VAL A 2 -10.72 25.05 -58.01
N PRO A 3 -11.78 25.45 -57.27
CA PRO A 3 -11.63 25.96 -55.93
C PRO A 3 -11.44 24.83 -54.91
N ASN A 4 -10.46 25.02 -54.02
CA ASN A 4 -10.20 24.18 -52.85
C ASN A 4 -11.38 24.25 -51.86
N LEU A 5 -11.89 23.08 -51.46
CA LEU A 5 -12.79 22.92 -50.32
C LEU A 5 -11.99 22.87 -49.00
N PRO A 6 -12.48 23.47 -47.90
CA PRO A 6 -11.79 23.44 -46.62
C PRO A 6 -11.87 22.07 -45.94
N SER A 7 -10.76 21.64 -45.36
CA SER A 7 -10.63 20.44 -44.53
C SER A 7 -11.54 20.51 -43.30
N LYS A 8 -12.30 19.42 -43.07
CA LYS A 8 -13.12 19.23 -41.87
C LYS A 8 -12.27 19.31 -40.59
N PRO A 9 -12.80 19.87 -39.49
CA PRO A 9 -12.12 19.85 -38.21
C PRO A 9 -12.00 18.42 -37.68
N SER A 10 -10.82 18.10 -37.17
CA SER A 10 -10.50 16.90 -36.40
C SER A 10 -11.53 16.70 -35.27
N GLY A 11 -12.02 15.47 -35.15
CA GLY A 11 -12.90 15.06 -34.05
C GLY A 11 -12.28 15.25 -32.66
N PRO A 12 -13.08 15.11 -31.59
CA PRO A 12 -12.65 15.42 -30.24
C PRO A 12 -11.42 14.60 -29.85
N SER A 13 -10.39 15.31 -29.39
CA SER A 13 -9.18 14.77 -28.78
C SER A 13 -9.53 13.68 -27.77
N ALA A 14 -8.82 12.55 -27.84
CA ALA A 14 -8.89 11.48 -26.86
C ALA A 14 -8.82 12.04 -25.42
N PRO A 15 -9.61 11.51 -24.47
CA PRO A 15 -9.59 12.00 -23.10
C PRO A 15 -8.18 11.84 -22.52
N GLY A 16 -7.63 12.92 -21.97
CA GLY A 16 -6.37 12.90 -21.23
C GLY A 16 -6.44 11.92 -20.04
N PRO A 17 -5.30 11.54 -19.46
CA PRO A 17 -5.27 10.60 -18.35
C PRO A 17 -6.17 11.12 -17.22
N SER A 18 -7.21 10.37 -16.87
CA SER A 18 -8.07 10.67 -15.73
C SER A 18 -7.19 10.75 -14.48
N CYS A 19 -7.17 11.88 -13.80
CA CYS A 19 -6.42 12.03 -12.57
C CYS A 19 -7.01 11.06 -11.53
N SER A 20 -6.21 10.08 -11.08
CA SER A 20 -6.61 9.16 -10.00
C SER A 20 -6.94 9.96 -8.75
N ARG A 21 -8.06 9.66 -8.09
CA ARG A 21 -8.53 10.40 -6.90
C ARG A 21 -7.58 10.22 -5.72
N CYS A 22 -6.84 9.10 -5.67
CA CYS A 22 -5.85 8.85 -4.65
C CYS A 22 -4.60 9.75 -4.71
N ILE A 23 -4.34 10.44 -5.83
CA ILE A 23 -3.23 11.41 -5.94
C ILE A 23 -3.77 12.80 -5.58
N LEU A 24 -3.47 13.26 -4.36
CA LEU A 24 -3.98 14.52 -3.82
C LEU A 24 -3.15 15.73 -4.28
N PHE A 25 -1.87 15.50 -4.59
CA PHE A 25 -0.96 16.50 -5.13
C PHE A 25 0.09 15.81 -5.98
N ARG A 26 0.51 16.48 -7.05
CA ARG A 26 1.75 16.21 -7.78
C ARG A 26 2.36 17.53 -8.22
N ASP A 27 3.66 17.66 -8.11
CA ASP A 27 4.36 18.83 -8.62
C ASP A 27 4.45 18.78 -10.16
N GLU A 28 4.80 19.91 -10.80
CA GLU A 28 4.93 20.00 -12.26
C GLU A 28 5.97 19.02 -12.82
N SER A 29 7.04 18.78 -12.07
CA SER A 29 8.12 17.88 -12.48
C SER A 29 7.82 16.40 -12.25
N GLN A 30 6.68 16.07 -11.63
CA GLN A 30 6.28 14.72 -11.24
C GLN A 30 7.38 13.99 -10.45
N SER A 31 8.03 14.73 -9.56
CA SER A 31 9.05 14.26 -8.62
C SER A 31 8.50 14.12 -7.21
N VAL A 32 7.41 14.82 -6.86
CA VAL A 32 6.77 14.80 -5.55
C VAL A 32 5.30 14.45 -5.72
N PHE A 33 4.83 13.47 -4.95
CA PHE A 33 3.43 13.05 -4.94
C PHE A 33 2.91 13.03 -3.52
N LEU A 34 1.69 13.50 -3.32
CA LEU A 34 0.91 13.23 -2.11
C LEU A 34 -0.14 12.17 -2.46
N VAL A 35 -0.08 11.03 -1.79
CA VAL A 35 -0.96 9.89 -2.06
C VAL A 35 -1.79 9.55 -0.83
N ASP A 36 -3.09 9.39 -1.02
CA ASP A 36 -3.98 8.85 0.00
C ASP A 36 -3.98 7.32 -0.06
N ILE A 37 -3.48 6.67 1.01
CA ILE A 37 -3.28 5.22 1.06
C ILE A 37 -4.61 4.46 0.92
N PRO A 38 -5.66 4.73 1.74
CA PRO A 38 -6.94 4.06 1.59
C PRO A 38 -7.52 4.21 0.19
N ALA A 39 -7.57 5.43 -0.34
CA ALA A 39 -8.11 5.66 -1.68
C ALA A 39 -7.33 4.94 -2.77
N SER A 40 -5.99 4.86 -2.68
CA SER A 40 -5.17 4.12 -3.64
C SER A 40 -5.51 2.63 -3.67
N ILE A 41 -5.85 2.06 -2.51
CA ILE A 41 -6.25 0.65 -2.38
C ILE A 41 -7.67 0.46 -2.91
N GLU A 42 -8.62 1.31 -2.52
CA GLU A 42 -10.01 1.28 -2.99
C GLU A 42 -10.08 1.37 -4.52
N GLU A 43 -9.37 2.34 -5.11
CA GLU A 43 -9.31 2.53 -6.57
C GLU A 43 -8.68 1.34 -7.29
N SER A 44 -7.71 0.69 -6.66
CA SER A 44 -7.08 -0.51 -7.23
C SER A 44 -7.99 -1.75 -7.24
N GLN A 45 -9.14 -1.73 -6.55
CA GLN A 45 -10.09 -2.86 -6.55
C GLN A 45 -11.00 -2.90 -7.78
N VAL A 46 -10.94 -1.88 -8.64
CA VAL A 46 -11.78 -1.78 -9.85
C VAL A 46 -10.89 -1.70 -11.09
N LEU A 47 -11.33 -2.30 -12.20
CA LEU A 47 -10.58 -2.21 -13.46
C LEU A 47 -10.55 -0.76 -13.96
N PRO A 48 -9.42 -0.25 -14.48
CA PRO A 48 -9.30 1.15 -14.91
C PRO A 48 -10.38 1.62 -15.91
N ALA A 49 -10.88 0.74 -16.78
CA ALA A 49 -11.95 1.06 -17.73
C ALA A 49 -13.29 1.38 -17.02
N GLN A 50 -13.62 0.64 -15.96
CA GLN A 50 -14.85 0.82 -15.18
C GLN A 50 -14.75 2.04 -14.25
N SER A 51 -13.55 2.38 -13.76
CA SER A 51 -13.32 3.58 -12.94
C SER A 51 -13.62 4.89 -13.70
N ALA A 52 -13.41 4.91 -15.01
CA ALA A 52 -13.72 6.06 -15.86
C ALA A 52 -15.21 6.20 -16.20
N GLU A 53 -15.95 5.08 -16.21
CA GLU A 53 -17.39 5.02 -16.46
C GLU A 53 -18.20 5.30 -15.19
N THR A 54 -17.82 4.72 -14.05
CA THR A 54 -18.43 5.01 -12.73
C THR A 54 -18.24 6.45 -12.28
N ALA A 55 -17.18 7.13 -12.72
CA ALA A 55 -17.03 8.57 -12.52
C ALA A 55 -18.06 9.41 -13.29
N ARG A 56 -18.60 8.89 -14.42
CA ARG A 56 -19.61 9.56 -15.25
C ARG A 56 -21.04 9.30 -14.78
N ASP A 57 -21.27 8.15 -14.12
CA ASP A 57 -22.61 7.65 -13.81
C ASP A 57 -22.92 7.66 -12.30
N ARG A 58 -22.55 8.75 -11.59
CA ARG A 58 -22.97 8.96 -10.17
C ARG A 58 -24.48 9.26 -10.03
N GLY A 59 -25.30 8.72 -10.91
CA GLY A 59 -26.75 8.73 -10.84
C GLY A 59 -27.28 7.39 -11.31
N VAL A 60 -27.94 6.68 -10.39
CA VAL A 60 -28.79 5.50 -10.64
C VAL A 60 -28.07 4.14 -10.70
N GLY A 61 -28.04 3.45 -9.55
CA GLY A 61 -28.29 2.01 -9.51
C GLY A 61 -27.10 1.06 -9.74
N GLY A 62 -25.99 1.27 -9.04
CA GLY A 62 -24.92 0.27 -8.90
C GLY A 62 -24.04 0.65 -7.71
N GLY A 63 -23.83 -0.28 -6.76
CA GLY A 63 -23.14 -0.01 -5.50
C GLY A 63 -21.82 0.72 -5.71
N GLY A 64 -21.65 1.87 -5.05
CA GLY A 64 -20.45 2.70 -5.17
C GLY A 64 -19.16 1.93 -4.81
N PRO A 65 -17.98 2.52 -5.09
CA PRO A 65 -16.71 1.88 -4.76
C PRO A 65 -16.67 1.50 -3.28
N ARG A 66 -16.31 0.24 -3.01
CA ARG A 66 -16.21 -0.30 -1.65
C ARG A 66 -15.24 0.56 -0.83
N GLN A 67 -15.65 0.92 0.38
CA GLN A 67 -14.84 1.74 1.27
C GLN A 67 -14.00 0.89 2.22
N LEU A 68 -12.74 1.28 2.40
CA LEU A 68 -11.79 0.61 3.26
C LEU A 68 -11.93 1.11 4.70
N LEU A 69 -11.94 0.18 5.66
CA LEU A 69 -11.79 0.52 7.07
C LEU A 69 -10.31 0.87 7.36
N SER A 70 -10.12 2.06 7.91
CA SER A 70 -8.82 2.67 8.17
C SER A 70 -8.70 3.06 9.65
N VAL A 71 -7.55 3.61 10.04
CA VAL A 71 -7.29 4.18 11.37
C VAL A 71 -7.32 5.70 11.32
N ASP A 72 -7.55 6.33 12.47
CA ASP A 72 -7.49 7.79 12.56
C ASP A 72 -6.15 8.32 12.02
N PRO A 73 -6.17 9.40 11.20
CA PRO A 73 -4.94 10.02 10.72
C PRO A 73 -4.02 10.41 11.86
N VAL A 74 -2.72 10.24 11.68
CA VAL A 74 -1.74 10.67 12.69
C VAL A 74 -1.75 12.19 12.77
N ALA A 75 -2.28 12.76 13.84
CA ALA A 75 -2.48 14.20 13.95
C ALA A 75 -1.19 14.99 14.25
N ALA A 76 -0.26 14.40 15.00
CA ALA A 76 0.97 15.04 15.43
C ALA A 76 2.17 14.05 15.38
N PRO A 77 3.41 14.56 15.23
CA PRO A 77 4.60 13.72 15.24
C PRO A 77 4.74 12.92 16.55
N TYR A 78 5.26 11.70 16.47
CA TYR A 78 5.49 10.89 17.65
C TYR A 78 6.76 11.34 18.39
N PRO A 79 6.72 11.42 19.73
CA PRO A 79 7.93 11.67 20.51
C PRO A 79 8.87 10.46 20.38
N LEU A 80 10.11 10.71 20.00
CA LEU A 80 11.15 9.69 20.02
C LEU A 80 11.81 9.66 21.40
N PRO A 81 11.91 8.50 22.07
CA PRO A 81 12.71 8.40 23.28
C PRO A 81 14.17 8.73 22.96
N GLU A 82 14.80 9.60 23.74
CA GLU A 82 16.23 9.87 23.61
C GLU A 82 17.02 8.57 23.80
N PRO A 83 18.06 8.33 22.97
CA PRO A 83 18.82 7.11 23.08
C PRO A 83 19.66 7.09 24.34
N ARG A 84 19.54 6.00 25.12
CA ARG A 84 20.34 5.77 26.34
C ARG A 84 21.86 5.77 26.10
N ASN A 85 22.32 5.66 24.86
CA ASN A 85 23.74 5.70 24.52
C ASN A 85 23.96 6.22 23.07
N PRO A 86 24.35 7.49 22.86
CA PRO A 86 24.56 8.07 21.53
C PRO A 86 25.71 7.41 20.76
N GLN A 87 26.71 6.91 21.48
CA GLN A 87 28.00 6.45 20.93
C GLN A 87 27.98 5.03 20.36
N HIS A 88 26.93 4.25 20.64
CA HIS A 88 26.88 2.82 20.29
C HIS A 88 26.01 2.52 19.05
N ASN A 89 25.48 3.55 18.38
CA ASN A 89 24.91 3.38 17.06
C ASN A 89 26.07 3.11 16.10
N SER A 90 26.22 1.85 15.72
CA SER A 90 27.13 1.40 14.67
C SER A 90 26.98 2.30 13.46
N GLN A 91 27.90 3.25 13.32
CA GLN A 91 27.97 4.17 12.20
C GLN A 91 28.09 3.29 10.95
N GLY A 92 27.12 3.41 10.04
CA GLY A 92 27.15 2.67 8.78
C GLY A 92 28.41 3.00 7.98
N THR A 93 28.65 2.28 6.89
CA THR A 93 29.73 2.63 5.96
C THR A 93 29.58 4.08 5.47
N PRO A 94 30.67 4.78 5.08
CA PRO A 94 30.57 6.14 4.54
C PRO A 94 29.56 6.27 3.39
N ALA A 95 29.49 5.27 2.52
CA ALA A 95 28.50 5.21 1.45
C ALA A 95 27.05 5.17 1.97
N SER A 96 26.77 4.39 3.01
CA SER A 96 25.43 4.34 3.61
C SER A 96 25.06 5.65 4.31
N GLN A 97 26.02 6.32 4.96
CA GLN A 97 25.80 7.62 5.58
C GLN A 97 25.49 8.69 4.52
N LEU A 98 26.23 8.69 3.40
CA LEU A 98 25.97 9.58 2.28
C LEU A 98 24.58 9.32 1.68
N ALA A 99 24.20 8.06 1.48
CA ALA A 99 22.87 7.70 0.98
C ALA A 99 21.75 8.19 1.91
N ASP A 100 21.93 8.08 3.22
CA ASP A 100 20.96 8.59 4.21
C ASP A 100 20.85 10.13 4.14
N LEU A 101 21.98 10.83 4.00
CA LEU A 101 21.99 12.30 3.84
C LEU A 101 21.32 12.75 2.53
N MET A 102 21.58 12.03 1.43
CA MET A 102 20.92 12.30 0.14
C MET A 102 19.42 12.07 0.22
N THR A 103 19.00 10.99 0.89
CA THR A 103 17.58 10.67 1.13
C THR A 103 16.93 11.75 1.99
N GLU A 104 17.60 12.18 3.07
CA GLU A 104 17.10 13.25 3.94
C GLU A 104 16.95 14.57 3.16
N ALA A 105 17.93 14.92 2.32
CA ALA A 105 17.86 16.13 1.50
C ALA A 105 16.68 16.09 0.50
N ALA A 106 16.48 14.95 -0.18
CA ALA A 106 15.36 14.77 -1.09
C ALA A 106 14.01 14.85 -0.38
N VAL A 107 13.89 14.22 0.80
CA VAL A 107 12.68 14.30 1.64
C VAL A 107 12.40 15.74 2.07
N ARG A 108 13.42 16.47 2.52
CA ARG A 108 13.26 17.88 2.95
C ARG A 108 12.78 18.75 1.79
N SER A 109 13.42 18.64 0.63
CA SER A 109 13.01 19.36 -0.58
C SER A 109 11.56 19.06 -0.97
N ALA A 110 11.13 17.79 -0.87
CA ALA A 110 9.76 17.39 -1.19
C ALA A 110 8.73 17.94 -0.17
N LEU A 111 9.09 17.97 1.11
CA LEU A 111 8.23 18.53 2.16
C LEU A 111 8.10 20.06 2.03
N ASP A 112 9.18 20.74 1.63
CA ASP A 112 9.14 22.18 1.39
C ASP A 112 8.22 22.50 0.19
N ALA A 113 8.37 21.77 -0.93
CA ALA A 113 7.46 21.90 -2.08
C ALA A 113 5.99 21.64 -1.71
N LEU A 114 5.71 20.59 -0.92
CA LEU A 114 4.35 20.32 -0.44
C LEU A 114 3.79 21.46 0.44
N LYS A 115 4.61 22.07 1.30
CA LYS A 115 4.17 23.17 2.15
C LYS A 115 3.90 24.46 1.37
N GLU A 116 4.68 24.70 0.31
CA GLU A 116 4.54 25.88 -0.54
C GLU A 116 3.32 25.75 -1.47
N ASP A 117 3.14 24.59 -2.09
CA ASP A 117 2.21 24.43 -3.21
C ASP A 117 0.91 23.67 -2.87
N HIS A 118 0.81 23.03 -1.70
CA HIS A 118 -0.38 22.26 -1.28
C HIS A 118 -1.06 22.84 -0.05
N THR A 119 -2.31 23.30 -0.22
CA THR A 119 -3.12 23.92 0.85
C THR A 119 -4.32 23.08 1.30
N ALA A 120 -4.63 22.00 0.58
CA ALA A 120 -5.73 21.11 0.91
C ALA A 120 -5.33 20.08 2.00
N PRO A 121 -6.27 19.31 2.58
CA PRO A 121 -5.94 18.25 3.53
C PRO A 121 -4.92 17.24 2.98
N PHE A 122 -4.06 16.72 3.86
CA PHE A 122 -3.01 15.75 3.49
C PHE A 122 -3.50 14.30 3.37
N CYS A 123 -4.76 14.04 3.70
CA CYS A 123 -5.44 12.77 3.47
C CYS A 123 -6.94 13.01 3.29
N LEU A 124 -7.62 12.07 2.65
CA LEU A 124 -9.09 12.09 2.53
C LEU A 124 -9.74 11.69 3.87
N PRO A 125 -11.04 12.01 4.07
CA PRO A 125 -11.78 11.52 5.22
C PRO A 125 -11.72 9.99 5.30
N ARG A 126 -11.34 9.48 6.48
CA ARG A 126 -11.20 8.05 6.74
C ARG A 126 -12.45 7.50 7.40
N VAL A 127 -12.88 6.31 6.98
CA VAL A 127 -13.88 5.53 7.71
C VAL A 127 -13.16 4.69 8.75
N THR A 128 -13.39 4.97 10.02
CA THR A 128 -12.81 4.23 11.13
C THR A 128 -13.87 3.37 11.80
N ALA A 129 -13.48 2.19 12.27
CA ALA A 129 -14.38 1.34 13.03
C ALA A 129 -14.66 2.02 14.39
N GLY A 130 -15.79 2.72 14.49
CA GLY A 130 -16.17 3.45 15.69
C GLY A 130 -16.31 2.50 16.88
N VAL A 131 -15.36 2.55 17.83
CA VAL A 131 -15.59 2.04 19.18
C VAL A 131 -16.37 3.10 19.94
N SER A 132 -17.69 3.18 19.66
CA SER A 132 -18.62 3.87 20.55
C SER A 132 -18.98 2.92 21.68
N ILE A 133 -18.13 2.83 22.71
CA ILE A 133 -18.56 2.27 24.00
C ILE A 133 -19.46 3.32 24.63
N THR A 134 -20.76 3.23 24.36
CA THR A 134 -21.77 3.89 25.17
C THR A 134 -21.78 3.20 26.53
N SER A 135 -20.97 3.69 27.46
CA SER A 135 -21.12 3.33 28.87
C SER A 135 -22.45 3.87 29.35
N ARG A 136 -23.46 2.98 29.49
CA ARG A 136 -24.65 3.27 30.29
C ARG A 136 -24.19 3.67 31.69
N SER A 137 -24.51 4.90 32.06
CA SER A 137 -24.28 5.45 33.38
C SER A 137 -25.15 4.75 34.41
N SER A 138 -24.52 4.01 35.33
CA SER A 138 -25.08 3.76 36.65
C SER A 138 -24.27 4.54 37.68
N SER A 139 -24.98 5.41 38.38
CA SER A 139 -24.56 6.34 39.42
C SER A 139 -23.82 5.69 40.60
N GLY A 140 -22.79 6.36 41.13
CA GLY A 140 -22.18 5.97 42.41
C GLY A 140 -20.82 6.62 42.77
N LYS A 141 -20.87 7.85 43.31
CA LYS A 141 -20.00 8.49 44.35
C LYS A 141 -18.46 8.29 44.37
N SER A 142 -17.78 9.41 44.05
CA SER A 142 -16.67 10.12 44.78
C SER A 142 -15.57 9.34 45.54
N SER A 143 -14.29 9.55 45.16
CA SER A 143 -13.30 10.38 45.90
C SER A 143 -11.85 10.26 45.37
N SER A 144 -11.21 11.43 45.17
CA SER A 144 -9.77 11.79 45.28
C SER A 144 -8.66 11.02 44.55
N GLY A 145 -8.04 11.69 43.56
CA GLY A 145 -6.62 12.11 43.61
C GLY A 145 -5.49 11.17 43.14
N GLY A 146 -4.89 11.47 41.98
CA GLY A 146 -3.42 11.42 41.81
C GLY A 146 -2.78 10.28 40.99
N ASN A 147 -2.33 10.64 39.77
CA ASN A 147 -1.22 10.09 38.96
C ASN A 147 -1.22 8.62 38.47
N GLY A 148 -1.25 8.48 37.13
CA GLY A 148 -0.78 7.30 36.41
C GLY A 148 -1.44 7.11 35.04
N SER A 149 -1.13 7.94 34.04
CA SER A 149 -1.63 7.74 32.67
C SER A 149 -0.82 6.64 31.98
N ALA A 150 -1.24 5.40 32.17
CA ALA A 150 -0.75 4.24 31.45
C ALA A 150 -1.43 4.18 30.07
N CYS A 151 -0.63 4.19 29.00
CA CYS A 151 -1.05 3.87 27.64
C CYS A 151 -1.75 2.50 27.60
N ARG A 152 -3.07 2.49 27.46
CA ARG A 152 -3.81 1.30 27.03
C ARG A 152 -3.76 1.24 25.51
N SER A 153 -2.78 0.49 25.00
CA SER A 153 -2.78 -0.02 23.63
C SER A 153 -4.02 -0.90 23.45
N LEU A 154 -4.76 -0.72 22.37
CA LEU A 154 -5.66 -1.77 21.87
C LEU A 154 -4.79 -2.93 21.40
N GLN A 155 -4.39 -3.78 22.35
CA GLN A 155 -3.70 -5.06 22.11
C GLN A 155 -4.41 -6.25 22.76
N ASP A 156 -5.54 -6.04 23.46
CA ASP A 156 -6.26 -7.12 24.13
C ASP A 156 -7.60 -7.41 23.45
N VAL A 157 -7.54 -8.17 22.36
CA VAL A 157 -8.62 -9.09 21.98
C VAL A 157 -7.99 -10.48 22.02
N PRO A 158 -8.43 -11.39 22.91
CA PRO A 158 -7.79 -12.69 23.03
C PRO A 158 -8.00 -13.48 21.75
N ALA A 159 -6.91 -13.89 21.11
CA ALA A 159 -6.92 -14.97 20.15
C ALA A 159 -7.35 -16.23 20.92
N ARG A 160 -8.60 -16.65 20.74
CA ARG A 160 -8.98 -18.02 21.09
C ARG A 160 -8.34 -18.93 20.06
N GLU A 161 -7.32 -19.65 20.53
CA GLU A 161 -6.79 -20.83 19.86
C GLU A 161 -7.87 -21.92 19.87
N ASP A 162 -8.45 -22.20 18.72
CA ASP A 162 -9.08 -23.51 18.47
C ASP A 162 -8.17 -24.30 17.53
N ALA A 163 -7.24 -25.02 18.16
CA ALA A 163 -6.52 -26.10 17.53
C ALA A 163 -7.47 -27.30 17.39
N ALA A 164 -8.15 -27.46 16.25
CA ALA A 164 -8.51 -28.76 15.68
C ALA A 164 -9.37 -28.66 14.39
N ARG A 165 -8.85 -29.32 13.35
CA ARG A 165 -9.56 -30.07 12.28
C ARG A 165 -10.15 -29.30 11.09
N GLY A 166 -9.65 -29.70 9.92
CA GLY A 166 -10.35 -29.68 8.64
C GLY A 166 -9.57 -28.92 7.58
N ALA A 167 -8.99 -29.62 6.61
CA ALA A 167 -8.58 -28.99 5.37
C ALA A 167 -9.85 -28.43 4.71
N ILE A 168 -10.00 -27.11 4.74
CA ILE A 168 -11.06 -26.41 4.02
C ILE A 168 -10.55 -26.22 2.59
N GLU A 169 -11.27 -26.79 1.63
CA GLU A 169 -11.02 -26.63 0.20
C GLU A 169 -10.88 -25.13 -0.16
N PRO A 170 -9.91 -24.73 -0.99
CA PRO A 170 -9.57 -23.32 -1.26
C PRO A 170 -10.75 -22.47 -1.77
N GLU A 171 -11.75 -23.11 -2.38
CA GLU A 171 -12.95 -22.46 -2.94
C GLU A 171 -13.89 -21.93 -1.84
N ALA A 172 -14.00 -22.61 -0.70
CA ALA A 172 -14.86 -22.18 0.42
C ALA A 172 -14.28 -21.02 1.22
N ALA A 173 -12.94 -20.91 1.29
CA ALA A 173 -12.28 -19.76 1.91
C ALA A 173 -12.38 -18.50 1.04
N ALA A 174 -12.34 -18.63 -0.30
CA ALA A 174 -12.53 -17.51 -1.22
C ALA A 174 -13.94 -16.89 -1.13
N ALA A 175 -14.97 -17.68 -0.80
CA ALA A 175 -16.36 -17.23 -0.67
C ALA A 175 -16.58 -16.14 0.39
N ALA A 176 -15.66 -15.96 1.34
CA ALA A 176 -15.73 -14.91 2.36
C ALA A 176 -14.89 -13.66 2.04
N HIS A 177 -14.02 -13.68 1.02
CA HIS A 177 -13.10 -12.58 0.72
C HIS A 177 -13.59 -11.76 -0.48
N PHE A 178 -13.28 -10.46 -0.50
CA PHE A 178 -13.54 -9.63 -1.66
C PHE A 178 -12.43 -9.84 -2.69
N ILE A 179 -12.77 -10.43 -3.83
CA ILE A 179 -11.82 -10.68 -4.91
C ILE A 179 -12.08 -9.66 -6.04
N PRO A 180 -11.15 -8.73 -6.31
CA PRO A 180 -11.28 -7.79 -7.42
C PRO A 180 -11.39 -8.49 -8.76
N GLU A 181 -12.17 -7.91 -9.67
CA GLU A 181 -12.35 -8.44 -11.01
C GLU A 181 -11.01 -8.57 -11.76
N GLY A 182 -10.83 -9.69 -12.45
CA GLY A 182 -9.62 -9.98 -13.23
C GLY A 182 -8.35 -10.17 -12.41
N SER A 183 -8.42 -10.12 -11.08
CA SER A 183 -7.27 -10.46 -10.24
C SER A 183 -7.02 -11.98 -10.26
N ALA A 184 -5.75 -12.35 -10.29
CA ALA A 184 -5.31 -13.73 -10.13
C ALA A 184 -4.41 -13.80 -8.89
N TYR A 185 -4.44 -14.91 -8.15
CA TYR A 185 -3.58 -15.05 -6.98
C TYR A 185 -3.09 -16.47 -6.74
N LEU A 186 -1.89 -16.57 -6.19
CA LEU A 186 -1.31 -17.80 -5.67
C LEU A 186 -1.10 -17.64 -4.16
N CYS A 187 -1.91 -18.35 -3.39
CA CYS A 187 -1.84 -18.37 -1.94
C CYS A 187 -0.92 -19.51 -1.47
N GLY A 188 0.16 -19.17 -0.78
CA GLY A 188 1.12 -20.13 -0.25
C GLY A 188 2.55 -19.61 -0.28
N SER A 189 3.48 -20.44 0.20
CA SER A 189 4.88 -20.06 0.24
C SER A 189 5.47 -19.99 -1.17
N ILE A 190 6.43 -19.09 -1.39
CA ILE A 190 7.14 -18.96 -2.67
C ILE A 190 7.73 -20.30 -3.09
N ALA A 191 8.24 -21.10 -2.14
CA ALA A 191 8.82 -22.41 -2.42
C ALA A 191 7.77 -23.40 -2.92
N ASP A 192 6.64 -23.52 -2.22
CA ASP A 192 5.64 -24.56 -2.48
C ASP A 192 4.83 -24.27 -3.75
N THR A 193 4.63 -22.99 -4.07
CA THR A 193 3.79 -22.55 -5.21
C THR A 193 4.61 -22.15 -6.44
N ARG A 194 5.94 -22.29 -6.39
CA ARG A 194 6.86 -21.88 -7.46
C ARG A 194 6.55 -22.53 -8.81
N GLU A 195 6.33 -23.84 -8.82
CA GLU A 195 6.09 -24.58 -10.06
C GLU A 195 4.74 -24.21 -10.68
N ALA A 196 3.72 -23.99 -9.85
CA ALA A 196 2.43 -23.47 -10.31
C ALA A 196 2.57 -22.07 -10.91
N PHE A 197 3.35 -21.19 -10.28
CA PHE A 197 3.66 -19.87 -10.83
C PHE A 197 4.34 -19.99 -12.19
N ILE A 198 5.39 -20.80 -12.33
CA ILE A 198 6.11 -20.97 -13.60
C ILE A 198 5.19 -21.51 -14.70
N ALA A 199 4.30 -22.44 -14.36
CA ALA A 199 3.41 -23.06 -15.34
C ALA A 199 2.26 -22.16 -15.81
N THR A 200 1.82 -21.21 -14.99
CA THR A 200 0.56 -20.47 -15.22
C THR A 200 0.71 -18.96 -15.33
N ALA A 201 1.78 -18.38 -14.77
CA ALA A 201 1.96 -16.94 -14.72
C ALA A 201 2.35 -16.38 -16.09
N SER A 202 1.79 -15.21 -16.39
CA SER A 202 2.12 -14.45 -17.59
C SER A 202 3.52 -13.82 -17.49
N VAL A 203 3.88 -13.05 -18.51
CA VAL A 203 4.96 -12.07 -18.46
C VAL A 203 4.39 -10.72 -18.00
N PHE A 204 5.08 -10.06 -17.08
CA PHE A 204 4.63 -8.85 -16.39
C PHE A 204 5.45 -7.63 -16.80
N ASP A 205 4.76 -6.50 -16.97
CA ASP A 205 5.38 -5.20 -17.19
C ASP A 205 5.88 -4.59 -15.89
N LEU A 206 5.23 -4.92 -14.77
CA LEU A 206 5.58 -4.45 -13.43
C LEU A 206 5.53 -5.58 -12.41
N MET A 207 6.62 -5.75 -11.66
CA MET A 207 6.64 -6.60 -10.46
C MET A 207 6.92 -5.73 -9.23
N ILE A 208 6.00 -5.70 -8.28
CA ILE A 208 6.18 -5.05 -6.98
C ILE A 208 6.43 -6.10 -5.91
N MET A 209 7.37 -5.87 -5.00
CA MET A 209 7.68 -6.81 -3.93
C MET A 209 7.79 -6.10 -2.58
N ASP A 210 7.18 -6.68 -1.54
CA ASP A 210 7.40 -6.28 -0.14
C ASP A 210 7.88 -7.46 0.71
N PRO A 211 9.17 -7.85 0.59
CA PRO A 211 9.68 -9.04 1.26
C PRO A 211 9.55 -8.96 2.79
N PRO A 212 9.40 -10.11 3.49
CA PRO A 212 9.36 -10.16 4.95
C PRO A 212 10.76 -9.92 5.55
N TRP A 213 11.21 -8.67 5.54
CA TRP A 213 12.55 -8.29 5.98
C TRP A 213 12.81 -8.65 7.45
N PRO A 214 14.02 -9.15 7.80
CA PRO A 214 14.37 -9.46 9.18
C PRO A 214 14.25 -8.26 10.13
N ASN A 215 13.34 -8.32 11.10
CA ASN A 215 13.18 -7.28 12.12
C ASN A 215 13.59 -7.78 13.52
N LYS A 216 14.54 -7.10 14.17
CA LYS A 216 15.00 -7.41 15.54
C LYS A 216 13.90 -7.25 16.59
N SER A 217 12.89 -6.41 16.36
CA SER A 217 11.79 -6.16 17.30
C SER A 217 10.71 -7.25 17.24
N ALA A 218 10.45 -7.82 16.06
CA ALA A 218 9.53 -8.94 15.89
C ALA A 218 10.02 -10.23 16.59
N LYS A 219 11.34 -10.39 16.74
CA LYS A 219 11.96 -11.53 17.46
C LYS A 219 11.58 -11.64 18.94
N ARG A 220 11.01 -10.59 19.54
CA ARG A 220 10.70 -10.54 20.99
C ARG A 220 9.27 -10.90 21.36
N LYS A 221 8.34 -11.06 20.40
CA LYS A 221 6.90 -11.22 20.69
C LYS A 221 6.29 -12.59 20.41
N THR A 222 7.02 -13.54 19.81
CA THR A 222 6.42 -14.84 19.46
C THR A 222 7.28 -15.99 19.98
N GLY A 223 6.86 -16.60 21.09
CA GLY A 223 7.27 -17.96 21.42
C GLY A 223 6.60 -18.91 20.43
N GLY A 224 7.40 -19.65 19.65
CA GLY A 224 6.91 -20.84 18.95
C GLY A 224 7.08 -20.92 17.43
N TYR A 225 7.33 -19.81 16.70
CA TYR A 225 7.61 -19.90 15.25
C TYR A 225 8.82 -19.05 14.84
N SER A 226 9.77 -19.72 14.21
CA SER A 226 11.13 -19.27 13.90
C SER A 226 11.18 -18.05 12.97
N THR A 227 11.25 -16.82 13.51
CA THR A 227 11.78 -15.66 12.77
C THR A 227 13.31 -15.75 12.67
N VAL A 228 13.79 -16.75 11.92
CA VAL A 228 15.22 -17.04 11.61
C VAL A 228 15.54 -16.54 10.19
N TYR A 229 15.00 -15.40 9.77
CA TYR A 229 15.47 -14.77 8.54
C TYR A 229 16.78 -14.04 8.85
N GLY A 230 17.91 -14.69 8.61
CA GLY A 230 19.18 -14.00 8.42
C GLY A 230 19.29 -13.49 6.98
N LEU A 231 20.39 -12.79 6.66
CA LEU A 231 20.61 -12.27 5.31
C LEU A 231 20.65 -13.39 4.26
N LYS A 232 21.17 -14.57 4.61
CA LYS A 232 21.29 -15.72 3.71
C LYS A 232 19.93 -16.32 3.39
N GLU A 233 19.07 -16.49 4.39
CA GLU A 233 17.72 -17.03 4.23
C GLU A 233 16.85 -16.06 3.43
N THR A 234 16.96 -14.75 3.70
CA THR A 234 16.30 -13.72 2.89
C THR A 234 16.77 -13.76 1.44
N ARG A 235 18.08 -13.88 1.19
CA ARG A 235 18.63 -14.04 -0.16
C ARG A 235 18.02 -15.25 -0.88
N ARG A 236 18.06 -16.43 -0.23
CA ARG A 236 17.53 -17.68 -0.77
C ARG A 236 16.03 -17.59 -1.07
N LEU A 237 15.26 -16.92 -0.22
CA LEU A 237 13.83 -16.70 -0.45
C LEU A 237 13.60 -15.88 -1.72
N LEU A 238 14.32 -14.77 -1.88
CA LEU A 238 14.16 -13.89 -3.04
C LEU A 238 14.62 -14.58 -4.34
N GLU A 239 15.78 -15.25 -4.32
CA GLU A 239 16.33 -15.93 -5.51
C GLU A 239 15.44 -17.06 -6.05
N GLN A 240 14.44 -17.54 -5.28
CA GLN A 240 13.45 -18.51 -5.77
C GLN A 240 12.43 -17.92 -6.76
N ILE A 241 12.22 -16.59 -6.72
CA ILE A 241 11.26 -15.91 -7.58
C ILE A 241 11.81 -15.88 -9.01
N PRO A 242 11.12 -16.45 -10.02
CA PRO A 242 11.61 -16.57 -11.38
C PRO A 242 11.45 -15.26 -12.19
N VAL A 243 11.98 -14.15 -11.66
CA VAL A 243 11.86 -12.79 -12.25
C VAL A 243 12.32 -12.75 -13.70
N ALA A 244 13.49 -13.31 -14.00
CA ALA A 244 14.09 -13.24 -15.34
C ALA A 244 13.21 -13.88 -16.44
N ALA A 245 12.40 -14.89 -16.09
CA ALA A 245 11.52 -15.60 -17.04
C ALA A 245 10.16 -14.91 -17.22
N HIS A 246 9.69 -14.19 -16.22
CA HIS A 246 8.34 -13.59 -16.21
C HIS A 246 8.34 -12.06 -16.26
N LEU A 247 9.50 -11.40 -16.38
CA LEU A 247 9.56 -9.95 -16.56
C LEU A 247 9.58 -9.62 -18.06
N ALA A 248 8.78 -8.64 -18.49
CA ALA A 248 8.83 -8.14 -19.87
C ALA A 248 10.23 -7.59 -20.22
N GLU A 249 10.51 -7.41 -21.51
CA GLU A 249 11.81 -6.88 -21.97
C GLU A 249 12.08 -5.49 -21.37
N ASP A 250 11.08 -4.62 -21.39
CA ASP A 250 11.12 -3.30 -20.76
C ASP A 250 10.50 -3.25 -19.36
N GLY A 251 10.27 -4.41 -18.74
CA GLY A 251 9.60 -4.52 -17.45
C GLY A 251 10.38 -3.85 -16.31
N ILE A 252 9.63 -3.50 -15.26
CA ILE A 252 10.13 -2.87 -14.05
C ILE A 252 9.96 -3.81 -12.86
N VAL A 253 10.98 -3.89 -12.01
CA VAL A 253 10.89 -4.52 -10.69
C VAL A 253 11.06 -3.45 -9.62
N ALA A 254 10.10 -3.33 -8.72
CA ALA A 254 10.10 -2.37 -7.63
C ALA A 254 10.05 -3.11 -6.28
N VAL A 255 11.09 -2.97 -5.45
CA VAL A 255 11.22 -3.73 -4.20
C VAL A 255 11.25 -2.76 -3.02
N TRP A 256 10.27 -2.87 -2.14
CA TRP A 256 10.28 -2.17 -0.86
C TRP A 256 11.41 -2.72 0.00
N VAL A 257 12.22 -1.84 0.58
CA VAL A 257 13.34 -2.21 1.45
C VAL A 257 13.40 -1.31 2.69
N THR A 258 13.77 -1.91 3.82
CA THR A 258 14.00 -1.15 5.05
C THR A 258 15.26 -0.27 4.93
N ASN A 259 15.38 0.76 5.76
CA ASN A 259 16.58 1.61 5.83
C ASN A 259 17.83 0.92 6.41
N ARG A 260 17.82 -0.41 6.61
CA ARG A 260 18.98 -1.14 7.14
C ARG A 260 20.03 -1.33 6.02
N PRO A 261 21.25 -0.78 6.13
CA PRO A 261 22.23 -0.80 5.04
C PRO A 261 22.55 -2.21 4.52
N SER A 262 22.65 -3.21 5.40
CA SER A 262 22.95 -4.59 4.98
C SER A 262 21.84 -5.25 4.16
N LEU A 263 20.59 -4.79 4.26
CA LEU A 263 19.48 -5.30 3.46
C LEU A 263 19.40 -4.60 2.11
N VAL A 264 19.71 -3.30 2.08
CA VAL A 264 19.89 -2.55 0.83
C VAL A 264 21.05 -3.15 0.03
N ASP A 265 22.21 -3.38 0.67
CA ASP A 265 23.39 -3.99 0.04
C ASP A 265 23.12 -5.43 -0.47
N LEU A 266 22.36 -6.23 0.28
CA LEU A 266 21.92 -7.56 -0.16
C LEU A 266 21.15 -7.49 -1.49
N LEU A 267 20.34 -6.45 -1.67
CA LEU A 267 19.52 -6.26 -2.86
C LEU A 267 20.33 -5.67 -4.02
N THR A 268 21.13 -4.62 -3.76
CA THR A 268 21.68 -3.73 -4.80
C THR A 268 23.16 -3.92 -5.11
N SER A 269 23.91 -4.69 -4.32
CA SER A 269 25.34 -4.92 -4.59
C SER A 269 25.56 -5.61 -5.95
N PRO A 270 26.76 -5.54 -6.54
CA PRO A 270 27.06 -6.20 -7.82
C PRO A 270 26.81 -7.72 -7.83
N ASN A 271 26.83 -8.36 -6.66
CA ASN A 271 26.53 -9.78 -6.43
C ASN A 271 25.22 -9.98 -5.64
N GLY A 272 24.40 -8.94 -5.54
CA GLY A 272 23.14 -8.92 -4.83
C GLY A 272 22.00 -9.60 -5.59
N VAL A 273 20.81 -9.58 -4.99
CA VAL A 273 19.61 -10.24 -5.55
C VAL A 273 19.22 -9.67 -6.92
N LEU A 274 19.24 -8.35 -7.10
CA LEU A 274 18.88 -7.74 -8.38
C LEU A 274 19.86 -8.14 -9.49
N ALA A 275 21.16 -8.23 -9.17
CA ALA A 275 22.17 -8.68 -10.11
C ALA A 275 21.99 -10.16 -10.49
N ALA A 276 21.61 -11.02 -9.54
CA ALA A 276 21.31 -12.43 -9.80
C ALA A 276 20.08 -12.61 -10.73
N TRP A 277 19.13 -11.68 -10.69
CA TRP A 277 18.01 -11.61 -11.64
C TRP A 277 18.37 -10.96 -12.98
N GLY A 278 19.62 -10.53 -13.19
CA GLY A 278 20.05 -9.85 -14.42
C GLY A 278 19.57 -8.40 -14.52
N LEU A 279 19.27 -7.76 -13.39
CA LEU A 279 18.75 -6.39 -13.32
C LEU A 279 19.83 -5.40 -12.85
N GLU A 280 19.57 -4.12 -13.11
CA GLU A 280 20.30 -2.98 -12.55
C GLU A 280 19.33 -2.00 -11.91
N VAL A 281 19.79 -1.32 -10.85
CA VAL A 281 19.03 -0.26 -10.19
C VAL A 281 19.02 0.97 -11.11
N VAL A 282 17.84 1.49 -11.39
CA VAL A 282 17.65 2.66 -12.27
C VAL A 282 17.06 3.87 -11.52
N ALA A 283 16.35 3.63 -10.43
CA ALA A 283 15.81 4.69 -9.59
C ALA A 283 15.57 4.20 -8.15
N GLU A 284 15.39 5.16 -7.25
CA GLU A 284 14.99 4.92 -5.88
C GLU A 284 13.85 5.88 -5.52
N TRP A 285 12.67 5.33 -5.27
CA TRP A 285 11.57 6.15 -4.75
C TRP A 285 11.56 6.11 -3.24
N ILE A 286 11.19 7.24 -2.64
CA ILE A 286 11.15 7.39 -1.19
C ILE A 286 9.71 7.60 -0.77
N TRP A 287 9.19 6.76 0.13
CA TRP A 287 7.90 7.02 0.77
C TRP A 287 8.12 7.67 2.13
N ILE A 288 7.87 8.97 2.25
CA ILE A 288 7.85 9.70 3.51
C ILE A 288 6.48 9.62 4.19
N LYS A 289 6.48 9.21 5.46
CA LYS A 289 5.28 9.16 6.30
C LYS A 289 5.11 10.49 7.01
N ILE A 290 3.96 11.11 6.78
CA ILE A 290 3.61 12.42 7.32
C ILE A 290 2.37 12.34 8.22
N THR A 291 2.16 13.37 9.04
CA THR A 291 0.95 13.60 9.80
C THR A 291 -0.14 14.14 8.88
N SER A 292 -1.38 14.21 9.38
CA SER A 292 -2.48 14.90 8.68
C SER A 292 -2.25 16.40 8.48
N GLN A 293 -1.20 16.96 9.09
CA GLN A 293 -0.75 18.35 8.95
C GLN A 293 0.46 18.50 8.01
N GLY A 294 0.92 17.41 7.37
CA GLY A 294 2.06 17.46 6.44
C GLY A 294 3.44 17.40 7.08
N GLU A 295 3.51 17.17 8.40
CA GLU A 295 4.79 17.06 9.11
C GLU A 295 5.30 15.61 9.14
N PRO A 296 6.61 15.34 9.09
CA PRO A 296 7.11 13.98 9.29
C PRO A 296 6.66 13.37 10.61
N ILE A 297 6.23 12.10 10.62
CA ILE A 297 5.76 11.42 11.85
C ILE A 297 6.87 11.20 12.89
N PHE A 298 8.14 11.32 12.48
CA PHE A 298 9.34 11.30 13.31
C PHE A 298 10.31 12.34 12.77
N ASP A 299 11.25 12.80 13.60
CA ASP A 299 12.35 13.66 13.13
C ASP A 299 13.16 12.95 12.03
N THR A 300 13.30 13.61 10.88
CA THR A 300 14.06 13.12 9.72
C THR A 300 15.54 12.89 10.04
N ARG A 301 16.08 13.68 10.99
CA ARG A 301 17.47 13.61 11.43
C ARG A 301 17.72 12.52 12.47
N SER A 302 16.67 11.86 12.97
CA SER A 302 16.83 10.78 13.94
C SER A 302 17.71 9.67 13.37
N SER A 303 18.71 9.23 14.15
CA SER A 303 19.53 8.06 13.80
C SER A 303 18.87 6.72 14.14
N TRP A 304 17.71 6.74 14.81
CA TRP A 304 17.04 5.54 15.33
C TRP A 304 15.86 5.10 14.49
N ARG A 305 14.96 6.03 14.17
CA ARG A 305 13.77 5.76 13.37
C ARG A 305 13.66 6.80 12.28
N LYS A 306 13.70 6.33 11.04
CA LYS A 306 13.43 7.17 9.88
C LYS A 306 11.92 7.18 9.60
N PRO A 307 11.32 8.33 9.29
CA PRO A 307 9.91 8.42 8.91
C PRO A 307 9.66 7.98 7.46
N TRP A 308 10.65 7.45 6.74
CA TRP A 308 10.48 7.00 5.35
C TRP A 308 10.83 5.53 5.14
N GLU A 309 10.36 5.00 4.01
CA GLU A 309 10.73 3.71 3.44
C GLU A 309 11.24 3.89 2.01
N ARG A 310 12.08 2.96 1.54
CA ARG A 310 12.73 3.02 0.23
C ARG A 310 12.08 2.00 -0.71
N LEU A 311 11.86 2.37 -1.95
CA LEU A 311 11.42 1.51 -3.03
C LEU A 311 12.52 1.51 -4.10
N ILE A 312 13.29 0.43 -4.16
CA ILE A 312 14.36 0.27 -5.14
C ILE A 312 13.74 -0.17 -6.45
N ILE A 313 13.98 0.59 -7.51
CA ILE A 313 13.46 0.31 -8.85
C ILE A 313 14.59 -0.17 -9.74
N ALA A 314 14.37 -1.33 -10.35
CA ALA A 314 15.33 -2.02 -11.18
C ALA A 314 14.72 -2.44 -12.51
N ARG A 315 15.56 -2.54 -13.54
CA ARG A 315 15.19 -2.96 -14.89
C ARG A 315 16.27 -3.88 -15.45
N ARG A 316 15.97 -4.55 -16.57
CA ARG A 316 16.98 -5.36 -17.27
C ARG A 316 18.19 -4.49 -17.64
N ARG A 317 19.38 -5.04 -17.43
CA ARG A 317 20.64 -4.35 -17.73
C ARG A 317 20.68 -3.88 -19.18
N GLY A 318 21.07 -2.61 -19.38
CA GLY A 318 21.19 -2.00 -20.70
C GLY A 318 19.89 -1.43 -21.26
N SER A 319 18.80 -1.41 -20.48
CA SER A 319 17.58 -0.73 -20.93
C SER A 319 17.78 0.79 -21.00
N ALA A 320 17.42 1.39 -22.13
CA ALA A 320 17.64 2.82 -22.38
C ALA A 320 16.64 3.75 -21.67
N ARG A 321 15.49 3.23 -21.25
CA ARG A 321 14.42 4.06 -20.66
C ARG A 321 14.76 4.44 -19.21
N LYS A 322 14.83 5.75 -18.98
CA LYS A 322 15.10 6.34 -17.66
C LYS A 322 13.83 6.34 -16.82
N ILE A 323 13.98 6.05 -15.53
CA ILE A 323 12.92 6.19 -14.53
C ILE A 323 13.25 7.40 -13.65
N PRO A 324 12.33 8.36 -13.47
CA PRO A 324 12.58 9.52 -12.63
C PRO A 324 12.66 9.13 -11.14
N GLN A 325 13.40 9.92 -10.36
CA GLN A 325 13.37 9.83 -8.91
C GLN A 325 12.06 10.43 -8.41
N ARG A 326 11.44 9.82 -7.39
CA ARG A 326 10.19 10.31 -6.81
C ARG A 326 10.18 10.23 -5.29
N VAL A 327 9.58 11.23 -4.66
CA VAL A 327 9.23 11.22 -3.24
C VAL A 327 7.71 11.17 -3.12
N LEU A 328 7.21 10.11 -2.49
CA LEU A 328 5.81 9.88 -2.18
C LEU A 328 5.59 10.29 -0.72
N ALA A 329 4.77 11.31 -0.47
CA ALA A 329 4.27 11.63 0.85
C ALA A 329 2.91 10.97 1.06
N ALA A 330 2.70 10.37 2.23
CA ALA A 330 1.38 9.88 2.61
C ALA A 330 1.20 9.83 4.13
N VAL A 331 -0.02 10.05 4.59
CA VAL A 331 -0.40 9.78 5.97
C VAL A 331 -0.52 8.27 6.15
N PRO A 332 0.22 7.65 7.08
CA PRO A 332 0.20 6.19 7.23
C PRO A 332 -1.20 5.68 7.66
N ASP A 333 -1.49 4.45 7.28
CA ASP A 333 -2.70 3.71 7.67
C ASP A 333 -2.34 2.58 8.66
N VAL A 334 -3.19 1.55 8.78
CA VAL A 334 -2.92 0.30 9.52
C VAL A 334 -1.50 -0.20 9.27
N HIS A 335 -0.86 -0.75 10.30
CA HIS A 335 0.52 -1.24 10.23
C HIS A 335 0.76 -2.16 9.02
N SER A 336 1.88 -1.96 8.33
CA SER A 336 2.29 -2.69 7.12
C SER A 336 1.40 -2.50 5.89
N ARG A 337 0.39 -1.61 5.91
CA ARG A 337 -0.36 -1.24 4.72
C ARG A 337 0.37 -0.13 3.96
N LYS A 338 0.67 -0.40 2.70
CA LYS A 338 1.40 0.50 1.79
C LYS A 338 0.42 1.11 0.79
N PRO A 339 0.72 2.30 0.22
CA PRO A 339 -0.04 2.80 -0.92
C PRO A 339 0.02 1.80 -2.07
N ASN A 340 -1.09 1.63 -2.79
CA ASN A 340 -1.06 0.94 -4.08
C ASN A 340 -0.31 1.81 -5.09
N LEU A 341 0.66 1.22 -5.81
CA LEU A 341 1.54 2.00 -6.69
C LEU A 341 1.08 2.01 -8.15
N ARG A 342 -0.03 1.35 -8.52
CA ARG A 342 -0.47 1.24 -9.91
C ARG A 342 -0.53 2.58 -10.62
N CYS A 343 -1.23 3.55 -10.04
CA CYS A 343 -1.41 4.89 -10.62
C CYS A 343 -0.09 5.64 -10.81
N LEU A 344 0.91 5.37 -9.97
CA LEU A 344 2.24 6.00 -10.07
C LEU A 344 3.07 5.39 -11.20
N PHE A 345 2.73 4.22 -11.74
CA PHE A 345 3.45 3.65 -12.88
C PHE A 345 2.75 3.87 -14.23
N GLU A 346 1.56 4.49 -14.26
CA GLU A 346 0.78 4.68 -15.48
C GLU A 346 1.45 5.56 -16.53
N ASP A 347 2.25 6.56 -16.12
CA ASP A 347 3.03 7.39 -17.04
C ASP A 347 4.34 6.71 -17.48
N LEU A 348 4.74 5.65 -16.76
CA LEU A 348 6.01 4.94 -16.94
C LEU A 348 5.86 3.59 -17.63
N LEU A 349 4.65 3.13 -17.90
CA LEU A 349 4.39 1.82 -18.51
C LEU A 349 3.32 1.93 -19.61
N PRO A 350 3.19 0.93 -20.49
CA PRO A 350 2.14 0.90 -21.49
C PRO A 350 0.75 0.99 -20.86
N ARG A 351 -0.24 1.52 -21.60
CA ARG A 351 -1.63 1.50 -21.14
C ARG A 351 -2.11 0.07 -20.93
N GLY A 352 -2.74 -0.20 -19.79
CA GLY A 352 -3.26 -1.53 -19.45
C GLY A 352 -2.17 -2.54 -19.06
N PHE A 353 -0.98 -2.07 -18.66
CA PHE A 353 0.12 -2.92 -18.25
C PHE A 353 -0.27 -3.98 -17.19
N LEU A 354 0.33 -5.16 -17.30
CA LEU A 354 0.07 -6.28 -16.41
C LEU A 354 1.05 -6.26 -15.24
N GLY A 355 0.51 -6.23 -14.01
CA GLY A 355 1.29 -6.20 -12.78
C GLY A 355 1.24 -7.49 -11.98
N LEU A 356 2.30 -7.72 -11.21
CA LEU A 356 2.43 -8.76 -10.19
C LEU A 356 2.85 -8.14 -8.87
N GLU A 357 2.15 -8.45 -7.78
CA GLU A 357 2.59 -8.18 -6.42
C GLU A 357 3.09 -9.47 -5.75
N VAL A 358 4.36 -9.51 -5.33
CA VAL A 358 4.95 -10.64 -4.60
C VAL A 358 5.08 -10.30 -3.12
N PHE A 359 4.83 -11.29 -2.27
CA PHE A 359 4.58 -11.12 -0.83
C PHE A 359 3.35 -10.24 -0.56
N ALA A 360 2.38 -10.29 -1.48
CA ALA A 360 1.19 -9.47 -1.42
C ALA A 360 0.32 -9.79 -0.20
N ARG A 361 -0.36 -8.76 0.28
CA ARG A 361 -1.43 -8.87 1.29
C ARG A 361 -2.76 -8.29 0.83
N ASN A 362 -2.74 -7.65 -0.34
CA ASN A 362 -3.89 -7.04 -0.98
C ASN A 362 -3.93 -7.50 -2.44
N LEU A 363 -5.10 -7.53 -3.04
CA LEU A 363 -5.27 -7.79 -4.46
C LEU A 363 -5.46 -6.47 -5.21
N THR A 364 -5.02 -6.45 -6.47
CA THR A 364 -5.23 -5.35 -7.42
C THR A 364 -6.02 -5.90 -8.61
N ALA A 365 -7.09 -5.22 -9.03
CA ALA A 365 -7.93 -5.64 -10.14
C ALA A 365 -7.11 -5.82 -11.42
N GLY A 366 -7.28 -6.95 -12.11
CA GLY A 366 -6.51 -7.28 -13.32
C GLY A 366 -5.03 -7.64 -13.09
N TRP A 367 -4.55 -7.71 -11.84
CA TRP A 367 -3.16 -8.04 -11.53
C TRP A 367 -3.02 -9.41 -10.87
N TRP A 368 -1.80 -9.93 -10.88
CA TRP A 368 -1.43 -11.11 -10.13
C TRP A 368 -0.96 -10.75 -8.72
N ALA A 369 -1.26 -11.61 -7.75
CA ALA A 369 -0.75 -11.54 -6.39
C ALA A 369 -0.16 -12.88 -5.95
N TRP A 370 0.97 -12.87 -5.26
CA TRP A 370 1.65 -14.11 -4.86
C TRP A 370 2.22 -14.00 -3.44
N GLY A 371 1.90 -14.97 -2.57
CA GLY A 371 2.46 -15.04 -1.22
C GLY A 371 1.58 -15.77 -0.20
N ASN A 372 2.04 -15.81 1.05
CA ASN A 372 1.36 -16.53 2.13
C ASN A 372 0.05 -15.87 2.58
N GLU A 373 -0.08 -14.56 2.41
CA GLU A 373 -1.14 -13.75 3.00
C GLU A 373 -1.91 -12.95 1.93
N VAL A 374 -1.95 -13.43 0.68
CA VAL A 374 -2.49 -12.67 -0.48
C VAL A 374 -3.92 -12.14 -0.26
N LEU A 375 -4.75 -12.87 0.50
CA LEU A 375 -6.13 -12.48 0.80
C LEU A 375 -6.29 -11.69 2.10
N ARG A 376 -5.22 -11.37 2.82
CA ARG A 376 -5.30 -10.79 4.18
C ARG A 376 -6.15 -9.53 4.24
N PHE A 377 -5.91 -8.56 3.35
CA PHE A 377 -6.68 -7.33 3.30
C PHE A 377 -7.95 -7.42 2.45
N GLN A 378 -8.27 -8.60 1.95
CA GLN A 378 -9.53 -8.90 1.28
C GLN A 378 -10.59 -9.48 2.22
N GLU A 379 -10.23 -9.72 3.49
CA GLU A 379 -11.18 -10.15 4.51
C GLU A 379 -12.22 -9.04 4.81
N PRO A 380 -13.51 -9.37 5.03
CA PRO A 380 -14.57 -8.38 5.20
C PRO A 380 -14.35 -7.39 6.33
N ARG A 381 -13.63 -7.79 7.39
CA ARG A 381 -13.29 -6.90 8.52
C ARG A 381 -12.45 -5.68 8.16
N TYR A 382 -11.85 -5.65 6.97
CA TYR A 382 -11.09 -4.51 6.47
C TYR A 382 -11.91 -3.57 5.58
N TRP A 383 -13.19 -3.87 5.35
CA TRP A 383 -14.07 -3.13 4.46
C TRP A 383 -15.36 -2.75 5.17
N VAL A 384 -15.95 -1.63 4.76
CA VAL A 384 -17.27 -1.23 5.25
C VAL A 384 -18.29 -2.25 4.74
N ALA A 385 -19.12 -2.77 5.63
CA ALA A 385 -20.19 -3.68 5.27
C ALA A 385 -21.14 -2.99 4.27
N PRO A 386 -21.63 -3.68 3.23
CA PRO A 386 -22.68 -3.13 2.38
C PRO A 386 -23.88 -2.80 3.27
N THR A 387 -24.26 -1.53 3.36
CA THR A 387 -25.59 -1.17 3.85
C THR A 387 -26.59 -1.69 2.84
N GLU A 388 -27.36 -2.71 3.22
CA GLU A 388 -28.59 -3.04 2.52
C GLU A 388 -29.43 -1.76 2.48
N SER A 389 -29.65 -1.22 1.28
CA SER A 389 -30.58 -0.13 1.07
C SER A 389 -31.93 -0.63 1.56
N GLY A 390 -32.38 -0.11 2.71
CA GLY A 390 -33.64 -0.49 3.32
C GLY A 390 -34.75 -0.44 2.30
N GLU A 391 -35.34 -1.60 2.03
CA GLU A 391 -36.67 -1.67 1.46
C GLU A 391 -37.58 -0.94 2.45
N THR A 392 -37.94 0.30 2.11
CA THR A 392 -39.04 0.98 2.77
C THR A 392 -40.27 0.13 2.48
N GLU A 393 -40.61 -0.78 3.40
CA GLU A 393 -41.95 -1.36 3.46
C GLU A 393 -42.92 -0.18 3.57
N VAL A 394 -43.60 0.09 2.46
CA VAL A 394 -44.75 0.98 2.46
C VAL A 394 -45.83 0.24 3.25
N GLU A 395 -45.99 0.59 4.53
CA GLU A 395 -47.16 0.19 5.30
C GLU A 395 -48.40 0.74 4.58
N GLU A 396 -49.11 -0.14 3.87
CA GLU A 396 -50.48 0.11 3.44
C GLU A 396 -51.33 0.29 4.69
N SER A 397 -51.68 1.54 4.99
CA SER A 397 -52.68 1.88 5.98
C SER A 397 -54.03 1.35 5.49
N SER A 398 -54.45 0.21 6.02
CA SER A 398 -55.80 -0.29 5.89
C SER A 398 -56.75 0.65 6.64
N GLU A 399 -57.56 1.39 5.89
CA GLU A 399 -58.73 2.10 6.40
C GLU A 399 -59.68 1.10 7.08
N GLN A 400 -59.73 1.16 8.41
CA GLN A 400 -60.82 0.55 9.17
C GLN A 400 -62.06 1.43 9.02
N ASN A 401 -62.90 1.05 8.07
CA ASN A 401 -64.34 1.21 8.20
C ASN A 401 -64.81 0.47 9.46
N ASP A 402 -65.42 1.18 10.40
CA ASP A 402 -66.64 0.70 11.08
C ASP A 402 -67.37 1.84 11.81
N THR A 403 -68.40 2.33 11.12
CA THR A 403 -69.80 2.54 11.56
C THR A 403 -70.11 2.61 13.07
N ASN A 404 -70.71 3.71 13.54
CA ASN A 404 -72.18 3.86 13.73
C ASN A 404 -72.54 5.22 14.37
#